data_AF-A0A210PQJ3-F1
#
_entry.id   AF-A0A210PQJ3-F1
#
_cell.length_a   1.000
_cell.length_b   1.000
_cell.length_c   1.000
_cell.angle_alpha   90.00
_cell.angle_beta   90.00
_cell.angle_gamma   90.00
#
_symmetry.space_group_name_H-M   'P 1'
#
loop_
_entity.id
_entity.type
_entity.pdbx_description
1 polymer ?
#
loop_
_entity_poly.entity_id
_entity_poly.type
_entity_poly.pdbx_seq_one_letter_code
_entity_poly.pdbx_strand_id
1 'polypeptide(L)'
;MPPNRVLPKPPPTRDPNGLNSHLTIQFPDVLAEQNSPKSLDIIWDCSEIWYSCWSACCYGLLTLFTGPCIASVWACQFAYVAFAHVWCLSPILINVRLCMFDCLQRGVRSVINCCIVPWTTACGSFFHLCPVKRKPLIPAPEVKKPPSPEIMIVIPKGKDVSKSIKRQLGLFMR
;
A
#
# COMPACT_ATOMS: atom_id res chain seq x y z
N MET A 1 -50.88 -44.07 -4.03
CA MET A 1 -51.91 -43.59 -4.97
C MET A 1 -53.15 -43.20 -4.18
N PRO A 2 -53.77 -42.04 -4.42
CA PRO A 2 -55.07 -41.76 -3.84
C PRO A 2 -56.13 -42.75 -4.38
N PRO A 3 -57.18 -43.07 -3.62
CA PRO A 3 -58.24 -43.98 -4.06
C PRO A 3 -58.97 -43.43 -5.29
N ASN A 4 -59.45 -44.32 -6.16
CA ASN A 4 -60.13 -43.99 -7.41
C ASN A 4 -61.44 -43.20 -7.15
N ARG A 5 -61.34 -41.86 -7.14
CA ARG A 5 -62.47 -40.96 -6.93
C ARG A 5 -63.24 -40.84 -8.24
N VAL A 6 -64.38 -41.54 -8.34
CA VAL A 6 -65.33 -41.33 -9.43
C VAL A 6 -65.89 -39.92 -9.28
N LEU A 7 -65.49 -39.02 -10.19
CA LEU A 7 -66.04 -37.67 -10.22
C LEU A 7 -67.52 -37.75 -10.62
N PRO A 8 -68.42 -37.01 -9.94
CA PRO A 8 -69.81 -36.92 -10.37
C PRO A 8 -69.85 -36.40 -11.81
N LYS A 9 -70.75 -36.97 -12.62
CA LYS A 9 -70.90 -36.61 -14.03
C LYS A 9 -71.06 -35.08 -14.12
N PRO A 10 -70.29 -34.39 -14.97
CA PRO A 10 -70.37 -32.95 -15.05
C PRO A 10 -71.82 -32.55 -15.35
N PRO A 11 -72.34 -31.52 -14.68
CA PRO A 11 -73.69 -31.05 -14.95
C PRO A 11 -73.79 -30.68 -16.43
N PRO A 12 -74.97 -30.83 -17.05
CA PRO A 12 -75.18 -30.44 -18.44
C PRO A 12 -74.73 -28.99 -18.63
N THR A 13 -74.11 -28.71 -19.78
CA THR A 13 -73.66 -27.36 -20.14
C THR A 13 -74.79 -26.37 -19.87
N ARG A 14 -74.53 -25.37 -19.00
CA ARG A 14 -75.55 -24.42 -18.54
C ARG A 14 -76.20 -23.62 -19.66
N ASP A 15 -75.57 -23.58 -20.83
CA ASP A 15 -76.08 -22.99 -22.06
C ASP A 15 -75.87 -23.94 -23.25
N PRO A 16 -76.81 -24.87 -23.51
CA PRO A 16 -76.70 -25.81 -24.61
C PRO A 16 -76.85 -25.17 -26.00
N ASN A 17 -77.39 -23.94 -26.08
CA ASN A 17 -77.66 -23.23 -27.33
C ASN A 17 -76.66 -22.11 -27.62
N GLY A 18 -75.71 -21.85 -26.70
CA GLY A 18 -74.66 -20.84 -26.87
C GLY A 18 -75.14 -19.40 -27.04
N LEU A 19 -76.38 -19.10 -26.62
CA LEU A 19 -77.03 -17.81 -26.83
C LEU A 19 -76.43 -16.71 -25.95
N ASN A 20 -75.84 -17.08 -24.82
CA ASN A 20 -75.30 -16.16 -23.83
C ASN A 20 -73.77 -15.99 -23.94
N SER A 21 -73.18 -16.30 -25.10
CA SER A 21 -71.73 -16.17 -25.35
C SER A 21 -71.20 -14.74 -25.20
N HIS A 22 -72.06 -13.73 -25.27
CA HIS A 22 -71.73 -12.32 -25.07
C HIS A 22 -71.71 -11.89 -23.59
N LEU A 23 -72.20 -12.72 -22.66
CA LEU A 23 -72.21 -12.46 -21.22
C LEU A 23 -71.05 -13.20 -20.53
N THR A 24 -69.82 -12.94 -20.96
CA THR A 24 -68.60 -13.47 -20.32
C THR A 24 -68.25 -12.71 -19.05
N ILE A 25 -69.15 -12.76 -18.07
CA ILE A 25 -68.89 -12.25 -16.72
C ILE A 25 -67.78 -13.06 -16.05
N GLN A 26 -66.70 -12.39 -15.68
CA GLN A 26 -65.69 -13.02 -14.85
C GLN A 26 -66.29 -13.24 -13.45
N PHE A 27 -65.95 -14.36 -12.82
CA PHE A 27 -66.40 -14.67 -11.46
C PHE A 27 -66.26 -13.50 -10.45
N PRO A 28 -65.16 -12.70 -10.44
CA PRO A 28 -65.06 -11.52 -9.57
C PRO A 28 -66.11 -10.43 -9.85
N ASP A 29 -66.56 -10.27 -11.10
CA ASP A 29 -67.58 -9.27 -11.47
C ASP A 29 -68.96 -9.62 -10.91
N VAL A 30 -69.25 -10.92 -10.75
CA VAL A 30 -70.51 -11.42 -10.17
C VAL A 30 -70.60 -11.12 -8.68
N LEU A 31 -69.47 -11.15 -7.98
CA LEU A 31 -69.40 -10.92 -6.54
C LEU A 31 -69.21 -9.44 -6.17
N ALA A 32 -69.02 -8.56 -7.17
CA ALA A 32 -68.67 -7.16 -6.98
C ALA A 32 -67.49 -6.95 -6.00
N GLU A 33 -66.59 -7.93 -5.90
CA GLU A 33 -65.37 -7.79 -5.10
C GLU A 33 -64.52 -6.73 -5.81
N GLN A 34 -64.34 -5.58 -5.15
CA GLN A 34 -63.42 -4.56 -5.65
C GLN A 34 -62.05 -5.22 -5.82
N ASN A 35 -61.26 -4.82 -6.84
CA ASN A 35 -59.86 -5.24 -7.00
C ASN A 35 -58.95 -4.66 -5.89
N SER A 36 -59.45 -4.61 -4.65
CA SER A 36 -58.69 -4.29 -3.47
C SER A 36 -57.57 -5.32 -3.32
N PRO A 37 -56.37 -4.89 -2.93
CA PRO A 37 -55.28 -5.80 -2.65
C PRO A 37 -55.75 -6.81 -1.61
N LYS A 38 -55.75 -8.08 -1.99
CA LYS A 38 -56.18 -9.13 -1.08
C LYS A 38 -55.16 -9.21 0.03
N SER A 39 -55.62 -9.52 1.24
CA SER A 39 -54.75 -9.59 2.43
C SER A 39 -53.53 -10.49 2.21
N LEU A 40 -53.66 -11.55 1.41
CA LEU A 40 -52.57 -12.46 1.07
C LEU A 40 -51.48 -11.82 0.20
N ASP A 41 -51.86 -11.01 -0.80
CA ASP A 41 -50.89 -10.35 -1.70
C ASP A 41 -50.06 -9.32 -0.93
N ILE A 42 -50.71 -8.55 -0.04
CA ILE A 42 -50.05 -7.57 0.84
C ILE A 42 -49.05 -8.26 1.79
N ILE A 43 -49.41 -9.43 2.34
CA ILE A 43 -48.52 -10.18 3.23
C ILE A 43 -47.28 -10.65 2.46
N TRP A 44 -47.48 -11.12 1.21
CA TRP A 44 -46.38 -11.58 0.38
C TRP A 44 -45.40 -10.44 0.06
N ASP A 45 -45.90 -9.31 -0.43
CA ASP A 45 -45.08 -8.14 -0.75
C ASP A 45 -44.37 -7.56 0.49
N CYS A 46 -45.07 -7.51 1.62
CA CYS A 46 -44.50 -7.05 2.89
C CYS A 46 -43.35 -7.98 3.35
N SER A 47 -43.49 -9.29 3.17
CA SER A 47 -42.45 -10.25 3.53
C SER A 47 -41.17 -10.07 2.71
N GLU A 48 -41.29 -9.76 1.42
CA GLU A 48 -40.14 -9.53 0.55
C GLU A 48 -39.37 -8.24 0.93
N ILE A 49 -40.10 -7.18 1.28
CA ILE A 49 -39.50 -5.91 1.75
C ILE A 49 -38.78 -6.12 3.07
N TRP A 50 -39.43 -6.77 4.04
CA TRP A 50 -38.83 -7.04 5.35
C TRP A 50 -37.61 -7.94 5.25
N TYR A 51 -37.67 -9.00 4.44
CA TYR A 51 -36.53 -9.89 4.22
C TYR A 51 -35.34 -9.15 3.59
N SER A 52 -35.60 -8.31 2.59
CA SER A 52 -34.55 -7.51 1.93
C SER A 52 -33.91 -6.51 2.88
N CYS A 53 -34.72 -5.82 3.69
CA CYS A 53 -34.23 -4.89 4.70
C CYS A 53 -33.42 -5.59 5.80
N TRP A 54 -33.95 -6.69 6.33
CA TRP A 54 -33.35 -7.44 7.42
C TRP A 54 -32.05 -8.12 7.02
N SER A 55 -32.00 -8.70 5.82
CA SER A 55 -30.78 -9.31 5.29
C SER A 55 -29.68 -8.26 5.11
N ALA A 56 -29.99 -7.09 4.53
CA ALA A 56 -29.04 -5.99 4.40
C ALA A 56 -28.53 -5.49 5.77
N CYS A 57 -29.43 -5.33 6.75
CA CYS A 57 -29.07 -4.95 8.11
C CYS A 57 -28.14 -5.98 8.78
N CYS A 58 -28.49 -7.27 8.72
CA CYS A 58 -27.69 -8.34 9.31
C CYS A 58 -26.30 -8.45 8.67
N TYR A 59 -26.20 -8.38 7.35
CA TYR A 59 -24.91 -8.40 6.66
C TYR A 59 -24.08 -7.16 6.97
N GLY A 60 -24.72 -5.99 7.07
CA GLY A 60 -24.07 -4.74 7.47
C GLY A 60 -23.49 -4.82 8.88
N LEU A 61 -24.28 -5.28 9.85
CA LEU A 61 -23.83 -5.48 11.23
C LEU A 61 -22.70 -6.51 11.33
N LEU A 62 -22.83 -7.65 10.64
CA LEU A 62 -21.79 -8.68 10.62
C LEU A 62 -20.47 -8.12 10.08
N THR A 63 -20.52 -7.32 9.01
CA THR A 63 -19.35 -6.66 8.42
C THR A 63 -18.77 -5.62 9.36
N LEU A 64 -19.62 -4.83 10.04
CA LEU A 64 -19.22 -3.81 11.01
C LEU A 64 -18.45 -4.40 12.20
N PHE A 65 -18.80 -5.60 12.66
CA PHE A 65 -18.07 -6.26 13.74
C PHE A 65 -16.86 -7.04 13.22
N THR A 66 -17.04 -7.83 12.15
CA THR A 66 -15.98 -8.72 11.65
C THR A 66 -14.83 -7.94 11.02
N GLY A 67 -15.10 -6.82 10.36
CA GLY A 67 -14.07 -5.97 9.73
C GLY A 67 -13.03 -5.46 10.73
N PRO A 68 -13.42 -4.70 11.76
CA PRO A 68 -12.53 -4.23 12.81
C PRO A 68 -11.85 -5.36 13.59
N CYS A 69 -12.54 -6.48 13.84
CA CYS A 69 -11.93 -7.64 14.50
C CYS A 69 -10.80 -8.26 13.68
N ILE A 70 -10.96 -8.40 12.36
CA ILE A 70 -9.90 -8.89 11.48
C ILE A 70 -8.78 -7.85 11.42
N ALA A 71 -9.12 -6.56 11.25
CA ALA A 71 -8.13 -5.48 11.18
C ALA A 71 -7.26 -5.40 12.46
N SER A 72 -7.84 -5.61 13.64
CA SER A 72 -7.09 -5.58 14.91
C SER A 72 -6.10 -6.75 15.02
N VAL A 73 -6.46 -7.96 14.57
CA VAL A 73 -5.55 -9.10 14.52
C VAL A 73 -4.34 -8.80 13.61
N TRP A 74 -4.59 -8.22 12.43
CA TRP A 74 -3.52 -7.79 11.53
C TRP A 74 -2.66 -6.68 12.14
N ALA A 75 -3.28 -5.70 12.80
CA ALA A 75 -2.55 -4.63 13.47
C ALA A 75 -1.62 -5.16 14.57
N CYS A 76 -2.06 -6.12 15.37
CA CYS A 76 -1.21 -6.80 16.36
C CYS A 76 -0.02 -7.51 15.70
N GLN A 77 -0.26 -8.20 14.57
CA GLN A 77 0.81 -8.87 13.83
C GLN A 77 1.83 -7.87 13.28
N PHE A 78 1.37 -6.76 12.69
CA PHE A 78 2.25 -5.70 12.21
C PHE A 78 3.03 -5.02 13.34
N ALA A 79 2.39 -4.82 14.51
CA ALA A 79 3.06 -4.28 15.69
C ALA A 79 4.18 -5.21 16.18
N TYR A 80 3.93 -6.52 16.24
CA TYR A 80 4.94 -7.51 16.58
C TYR A 80 6.11 -7.50 15.58
N VAL A 81 5.81 -7.50 14.27
CA VAL A 81 6.85 -7.44 13.22
C VAL A 81 7.66 -6.15 13.32
N ALA A 82 7.02 -5.00 13.58
CA ALA A 82 7.72 -3.73 13.76
C ALA A 82 8.65 -3.75 14.97
N PHE A 83 8.20 -4.31 16.09
CA PHE A 83 9.04 -4.49 17.28
C PHE A 83 10.23 -5.40 16.98
N ALA A 84 10.01 -6.58 16.38
CA ALA A 84 11.08 -7.48 15.98
C ALA A 84 12.05 -6.82 14.97
N HIS A 85 11.55 -5.97 14.08
CA HIS A 85 12.39 -5.24 13.13
C HIS A 85 13.33 -4.26 13.83
N VAL A 86 12.82 -3.44 14.74
CA VAL A 86 13.62 -2.44 15.48
C VAL A 86 14.64 -3.12 16.39
N TRP A 87 14.21 -4.11 17.17
CA TRP A 87 15.05 -4.70 18.21
C TRP A 87 15.94 -5.84 17.75
N CYS A 88 15.51 -6.63 16.76
CA CYS A 88 16.27 -7.80 16.29
C CYS A 88 16.82 -7.59 14.89
N LEU A 89 15.99 -7.18 13.93
CA LEU A 89 16.42 -7.12 12.53
C LEU A 89 17.43 -6.00 12.28
N SER A 90 17.22 -4.81 12.87
CA SER A 90 18.14 -3.68 12.76
C SER A 90 19.57 -4.02 13.22
N PRO A 91 19.80 -4.55 14.44
CA PRO A 91 21.16 -4.94 14.85
C PRO A 91 21.71 -6.09 14.01
N ILE A 92 20.90 -7.07 13.62
CA ILE A 92 21.35 -8.17 12.75
C ILE A 92 21.83 -7.64 11.40
N LEU A 93 21.09 -6.72 10.77
CA LEU A 93 21.47 -6.14 9.48
C LEU A 93 22.76 -5.32 9.59
N ILE A 94 22.93 -4.57 10.68
CA ILE A 94 24.18 -3.85 10.95
C ILE A 94 25.34 -4.83 11.12
N ASN A 95 25.17 -5.90 11.89
CA ASN A 95 26.19 -6.92 12.10
C ASN A 95 26.54 -7.68 10.81
N VAL A 96 25.55 -8.06 10.00
CA VAL A 96 25.77 -8.71 8.71
C VAL A 96 26.53 -7.78 7.77
N ARG A 97 26.17 -6.49 7.72
CA ARG A 97 26.88 -5.50 6.91
C ARG A 97 28.32 -5.37 7.38
N LEU A 98 28.56 -5.19 8.68
CA LEU A 98 29.91 -5.05 9.22
C LEU A 98 30.74 -6.32 9.01
N CYS A 99 30.22 -7.51 9.33
CA CYS A 99 31.00 -8.74 9.24
C CYS A 99 31.17 -9.21 7.79
N MET A 100 30.09 -9.31 7.01
CA MET A 100 30.16 -9.94 5.69
C MET A 100 30.63 -8.95 4.63
N PHE A 101 30.11 -7.72 4.64
CA PHE A 101 30.45 -6.74 3.62
C PHE A 101 31.87 -6.20 3.82
N ASP A 102 32.30 -5.91 5.06
CA ASP A 102 33.69 -5.46 5.27
C ASP A 102 34.68 -6.59 5.00
N CYS A 103 34.39 -7.84 5.34
CA CYS A 103 35.28 -8.96 4.98
C CYS A 103 35.40 -9.13 3.47
N LEU A 104 34.28 -9.05 2.75
CA LEU A 104 34.30 -9.09 1.29
C LEU A 104 35.08 -7.91 0.70
N GLN A 105 34.83 -6.70 1.18
CA GLN A 105 35.54 -5.50 0.73
C GLN A 105 37.04 -5.59 1.03
N ARG A 106 37.44 -6.10 2.19
CA ARG A 106 38.85 -6.34 2.54
C ARG A 106 39.47 -7.40 1.63
N GLY A 107 38.77 -8.49 1.35
CA GLY A 107 39.23 -9.53 0.42
C GLY A 107 39.46 -8.98 -0.98
N VAL A 108 38.47 -8.28 -1.53
CA VAL A 108 38.56 -7.62 -2.85
C VAL A 108 39.70 -6.62 -2.87
N ARG A 109 39.84 -5.80 -1.83
CA ARG A 109 40.92 -4.81 -1.74
C ARG A 109 42.31 -5.46 -1.66
N SER A 110 42.43 -6.59 -0.98
CA SER A 110 43.66 -7.37 -0.94
C SER A 110 44.03 -7.90 -2.32
N VAL A 111 43.07 -8.46 -3.07
CA VAL A 111 43.31 -8.95 -4.44
C VAL A 111 43.73 -7.80 -5.37
N ILE A 112 43.06 -6.65 -5.29
CA ILE A 112 43.43 -5.47 -6.07
C ILE A 112 44.86 -5.03 -5.74
N ASN A 113 45.23 -4.98 -4.46
CA ASN A 113 46.57 -4.56 -4.02
C ASN A 113 47.67 -5.54 -4.41
N CYS A 114 47.40 -6.85 -4.41
CA CYS A 114 48.39 -7.87 -4.76
C CYS A 114 48.55 -8.07 -6.26
N CYS A 115 47.49 -7.92 -7.05
CA CYS A 115 47.51 -8.26 -8.47
C CYS A 115 47.51 -7.03 -9.38
N ILE A 116 46.61 -6.08 -9.12
CA ILE A 116 46.33 -4.97 -10.04
C ILE A 116 47.29 -3.81 -9.79
N VAL A 117 47.53 -3.46 -8.52
CA VAL A 117 48.44 -2.36 -8.16
C VAL A 117 49.87 -2.59 -8.66
N PRO A 118 50.53 -3.76 -8.47
CA PRO A 118 51.89 -3.92 -8.97
C PRO A 118 51.95 -3.89 -10.49
N TRP A 119 50.96 -4.47 -11.20
CA TRP A 119 50.91 -4.43 -12.66
C TRP A 119 50.77 -3.01 -13.19
N THR A 120 49.82 -2.24 -12.65
CA THR A 120 49.59 -0.86 -13.05
C THR A 120 50.77 0.05 -12.71
N THR A 121 51.41 -0.17 -11.55
CA THR A 121 52.62 0.56 -11.16
C THR A 121 53.78 0.25 -12.10
N ALA A 122 54.01 -1.03 -12.44
CA ALA A 122 55.05 -1.43 -13.39
C ALA A 122 54.80 -0.84 -14.78
N CYS A 123 53.60 -0.98 -15.34
CA CYS A 123 53.21 -0.37 -16.61
C CYS A 123 53.41 1.16 -16.59
N GLY A 124 52.99 1.83 -15.51
CA GLY A 124 53.18 3.27 -15.33
C GLY A 124 54.65 3.68 -15.31
N SER A 125 55.52 2.91 -14.66
CA SER A 125 56.98 3.13 -14.65
C SER A 125 57.59 2.99 -16.05
N PHE A 126 57.13 2.04 -16.88
CA PHE A 126 57.58 1.94 -18.27
C PHE A 126 57.25 3.19 -19.09
N PHE A 127 56.07 3.79 -18.91
CA PHE A 127 55.72 5.04 -19.57
C PHE A 127 56.49 6.25 -19.03
N HIS A 128 56.91 6.21 -17.76
CA HIS A 128 57.77 7.24 -17.17
C HIS A 128 59.20 7.25 -17.72
N LEU A 129 59.71 6.11 -18.19
CA LEU A 129 61.00 5.99 -18.85
C LEU A 129 61.04 6.66 -20.23
N CYS A 130 59.87 6.99 -20.80
CA CYS A 130 59.76 7.86 -21.95
C CYS A 130 59.50 9.29 -21.43
N PRO A 131 60.53 10.13 -21.22
CA PRO A 131 60.32 11.53 -20.85
C PRO A 131 59.62 12.23 -22.02
N VAL A 132 58.29 12.24 -21.99
CA VAL A 132 57.51 13.15 -22.81
C VAL A 132 57.88 14.55 -22.32
N LYS A 133 58.64 15.30 -23.14
CA LYS A 133 58.84 16.73 -22.95
C LYS A 133 57.47 17.40 -23.04
N ARG A 134 56.74 17.46 -21.92
CA ARG A 134 55.58 18.32 -21.79
C ARG A 134 56.13 19.75 -21.80
N LYS A 135 55.97 20.46 -22.91
CA LYS A 135 56.04 21.92 -22.85
C LYS A 135 54.93 22.33 -21.88
N PRO A 136 55.21 23.06 -20.79
CA PRO A 136 54.16 23.57 -19.96
C PRO A 136 53.27 24.45 -20.85
N LEU A 137 52.02 24.04 -21.05
CA LEU A 137 51.04 24.79 -21.86
C LEU A 137 50.72 26.15 -21.22
N ILE A 138 51.08 26.32 -19.96
CA ILE A 138 50.97 27.56 -19.18
C ILE A 138 52.30 27.71 -18.42
N PRO A 139 53.04 28.82 -18.56
CA PRO A 139 54.18 29.08 -17.67
C PRO A 139 53.66 29.05 -16.24
N ALA A 140 54.23 28.16 -15.42
CA ALA A 140 53.81 28.03 -14.02
C ALA A 140 53.91 29.40 -13.35
N PRO A 141 52.85 29.92 -12.72
CA PRO A 141 52.96 31.14 -11.94
C PRO A 141 54.03 30.91 -10.88
N GLU A 142 54.94 31.88 -10.73
CA GLU A 142 56.03 31.83 -9.77
C GLU A 142 55.42 31.75 -8.35
N VAL A 143 55.24 30.53 -7.83
CA VAL A 143 54.80 30.34 -6.45
C VAL A 143 56.00 30.63 -5.56
N LYS A 144 56.09 31.88 -5.07
CA LYS A 144 57.02 32.25 -4.00
C LYS A 144 56.79 31.30 -2.83
N LYS A 145 57.83 30.54 -2.48
CA LYS A 145 57.86 29.63 -1.33
C LYS A 145 57.46 30.42 -0.08
N PRO A 146 56.36 30.09 0.62
CA PRO A 146 55.99 30.82 1.83
C PRO A 146 57.08 30.59 2.89
N PRO A 147 57.41 31.62 3.70
CA PRO A 147 58.35 31.47 4.80
C PRO A 147 57.81 30.41 5.78
N SER A 148 58.74 29.63 6.35
CA SER A 148 58.50 28.57 7.32
C SER A 148 57.48 28.98 8.40
N PRO A 149 56.63 28.05 8.88
CA PRO A 149 55.48 28.40 9.70
C PRO A 149 55.92 28.84 11.10
N GLU A 150 56.03 30.14 11.34
CA GLU A 150 55.63 30.66 12.64
C GLU A 150 54.12 30.47 12.75
N ILE A 151 53.72 29.81 13.82
CA ILE A 151 52.37 29.37 14.14
C ILE A 151 51.46 30.60 14.24
N MET A 152 50.84 30.99 13.12
CA MET A 152 49.71 31.91 13.13
C MET A 152 48.43 31.09 13.12
N ILE A 153 48.10 30.50 14.28
CA ILE A 153 46.71 30.13 14.56
C ILE A 153 45.95 31.45 14.64
N VAL A 154 45.35 31.87 13.53
CA VAL A 154 44.36 32.95 13.53
C VAL A 154 43.12 32.40 14.24
N ILE A 155 43.12 32.48 15.57
CA ILE A 155 41.89 32.33 16.36
C ILE A 155 41.02 33.54 16.02
N PRO A 156 39.83 33.37 15.42
CA PRO A 156 38.94 34.49 15.18
C PRO A 156 38.53 35.08 16.55
N LYS A 157 38.82 36.36 16.76
CA LYS A 157 38.41 37.09 17.96
C LYS A 157 36.90 36.93 18.17
N GLY A 158 36.48 36.43 19.33
CA GLY A 158 35.12 35.98 19.65
C GLY A 158 33.97 37.01 19.54
N LYS A 159 34.21 38.21 19.02
CA LYS A 159 33.16 39.22 18.78
C LYS A 159 32.34 38.94 17.50
N ASP A 160 32.93 38.29 16.49
CA ASP A 160 32.24 38.05 15.21
C ASP A 160 31.34 36.81 15.23
N VAL A 161 31.71 35.79 15.99
CA VAL A 161 30.91 34.55 16.16
C VAL A 161 29.59 34.84 16.88
N SER A 162 29.62 35.71 17.91
CA SER A 162 28.42 36.08 18.69
C SER A 162 27.39 36.84 17.85
N LYS A 163 27.83 37.72 16.94
CA LYS A 163 26.95 38.42 15.99
C LYS A 163 26.33 37.48 14.97
N SER A 164 27.09 36.49 14.49
CA SER A 164 26.60 35.50 13.53
C SER A 164 25.53 34.59 14.16
N ILE A 165 25.75 34.12 15.39
CA ILE A 165 24.79 33.29 16.13
C ILE A 165 23.51 34.06 16.45
N LYS A 166 23.59 35.33 16.87
CA LYS A 166 22.40 36.16 17.13
C LYS A 166 21.58 36.43 15.88
N ARG A 167 22.22 36.57 14.70
CA ARG A 167 21.51 36.71 13.42
C ARG A 167 20.81 35.42 13.01
N GLN A 168 21.46 34.27 13.20
CA GLN A 168 20.85 32.96 12.89
C GLN A 168 19.68 32.63 13.83
N LEU A 169 19.79 32.93 15.13
CA LEU A 169 18.68 32.75 16.07
C LEU A 169 17.49 33.68 15.79
N GLY A 170 17.75 34.91 15.34
CA GLY A 170 16.71 35.89 15.01
C GLY A 170 15.91 35.55 13.74
N LEU A 171 16.50 34.77 12.83
CA LEU A 171 15.82 34.29 11.62
C LEU A 171 14.93 33.05 11.88
N PHE A 172 15.25 32.27 12.91
CA PHE A 172 14.50 31.06 13.27
C PHE A 172 13.27 31.33 14.16
N MET A 173 13.20 32.51 14.78
CA MET A 173 12.10 32.95 15.68
C MET A 173 11.06 33.85 15.00
N ARG A 174 11.08 33.94 13.66
CA ARG A 174 10.02 34.56 12.83
C ARG A 174 9.40 33.49 11.95
#